data_AF-A0A968TPL3-F1
#
_entry.id   AF-A0A968TPL3-F1
#
_cell.length_a   1.000
_cell.length_b   1.000
_cell.length_c   1.000
_cell.angle_alpha   90.00
_cell.angle_beta   90.00
_cell.angle_gamma   90.00
#
_symmetry.space_group_name_H-M   'P 1'
#
loop_
_entity.id
_entity.type
_entity.pdbx_description
1 polymer ?
#
loop_
_entity_poly.entity_id
_entity_poly.type
_entity_poly.pdbx_seq_one_letter_code
_entity_poly.pdbx_strand_id
1 'polypeptide(L)'
;MIALLALAPFFAALFLCLAAGHAVLKKKSLAQSICVAQASRLQSELKESLIRLLRLNPRAAVLRRQRAAADRSLRSALLSGNPYAIATAKAVQSAVILAQTTFRASQLKILKEADLTRTRFRRETVSRLRRVEAGPLSTPHLLHPLFGRAGRARALTLSGLRSSIRVHASAAAKIPLLGQSRPARRLTRRLPAGVPRQSTECSVSLEEKEGKWDLRVLAASASWR
;
A
#
# COMPACT_ATOMS: atom_id res chain seq x y z
N MET A 1 32.57 -30.65 49.68
CA MET A 1 31.31 -29.88 49.80
C MET A 1 31.49 -28.37 49.66
N ILE A 2 32.47 -27.74 50.32
CA ILE A 2 32.65 -26.27 50.33
C ILE A 2 32.85 -25.67 48.91
N ALA A 3 33.63 -26.32 48.06
CA ALA A 3 33.85 -25.87 46.67
C ALA A 3 32.57 -25.87 45.80
N LEU A 4 31.61 -26.76 46.10
CA LEU A 4 30.36 -26.88 45.34
C LEU A 4 29.38 -25.75 45.72
N LEU A 5 29.39 -25.34 46.99
CA LEU A 5 28.63 -24.18 47.47
C LEU A 5 29.20 -22.87 46.92
N ALA A 6 30.52 -22.76 46.75
CA ALA A 6 31.17 -21.58 46.16
C ALA A 6 30.85 -21.39 44.66
N LEU A 7 30.55 -22.46 43.92
CA LEU A 7 30.21 -22.40 42.49
C LEU A 7 28.73 -22.16 42.20
N ALA A 8 27.83 -22.40 43.16
CA ALA A 8 26.39 -22.19 43.02
C ALA A 8 25.98 -20.79 42.46
N PRO A 9 26.54 -19.65 42.93
CA PRO A 9 26.18 -18.34 42.38
C PRO A 9 26.63 -18.15 40.93
N PHE A 10 27.73 -18.78 40.51
CA PHE A 10 28.20 -18.71 39.13
C PHE A 10 27.24 -19.43 38.19
N PHE A 11 26.79 -20.63 38.57
CA PHE A 11 25.78 -21.35 37.80
C PHE A 11 24.45 -20.60 37.76
N ALA A 12 24.00 -20.04 38.89
CA ALA A 12 22.79 -19.23 38.95
C ALA A 12 22.87 -18.01 38.01
N ALA A 13 24.00 -17.29 38.00
CA ALA A 13 24.21 -16.16 37.10
C ALA A 13 24.18 -16.59 35.63
N LEU A 14 24.83 -17.71 35.30
CA LEU A 14 24.85 -18.26 33.95
C LEU A 14 23.45 -18.66 33.47
N PHE A 15 22.65 -19.32 34.31
CA PHE A 15 21.25 -19.62 33.99
C PHE A 15 20.40 -18.37 33.79
N LEU A 16 20.58 -17.34 34.62
CA LEU A 16 19.89 -16.05 34.46
C LEU A 16 20.27 -15.36 33.15
N CYS A 17 21.56 -15.33 32.80
CA CYS A 17 22.04 -14.78 31.53
C CYS A 17 21.49 -15.53 30.31
N LEU A 18 21.50 -16.87 30.34
CA LEU A 18 20.96 -17.69 29.27
C LEU A 18 19.43 -17.52 29.15
N ALA A 19 18.71 -17.48 30.26
CA ALA A 19 17.26 -17.25 30.27
C ALA A 19 16.90 -15.87 29.71
N ALA A 20 17.64 -14.82 30.09
CA ALA A 20 17.47 -13.48 29.54
C ALA A 20 17.80 -13.43 28.04
N GLY A 21 18.90 -14.05 27.61
CA GLY A 21 19.28 -14.15 26.20
C GLY A 21 18.22 -14.87 25.36
N HIS A 22 17.72 -16.01 25.85
CA HIS A 22 16.65 -16.76 25.20
C HIS A 22 15.35 -15.96 25.11
N ALA A 23 14.98 -15.22 26.17
CA ALA A 23 13.82 -14.35 26.17
C ALA A 23 13.91 -13.24 25.10
N VAL A 24 15.09 -12.62 24.95
CA VAL A 24 15.34 -11.60 23.92
C VAL A 24 15.28 -12.20 22.52
N LEU A 25 15.92 -13.36 22.30
CA LEU A 25 15.90 -14.05 21.00
C LEU A 25 14.48 -14.46 20.59
N LYS A 26 13.68 -14.95 21.54
CA LYS A 26 12.26 -15.30 21.30
C LYS A 26 11.42 -14.08 20.94
N LYS A 27 11.62 -12.94 21.60
CA LYS A 27 10.94 -11.68 21.23
C LYS A 27 11.31 -11.21 19.83
N LYS A 28 12.60 -11.27 19.47
CA LYS A 28 13.07 -10.91 18.12
C LYS A 28 12.51 -11.82 17.04
N SER A 29 12.51 -13.15 17.25
CA SER A 29 12.00 -14.09 16.25
C SER A 29 10.49 -13.96 16.05
N LEU A 30 9.73 -13.72 17.12
CA LEU A 30 8.29 -13.42 17.03
C LEU A 30 8.02 -12.12 16.27
N ALA A 31 8.72 -11.03 16.60
CA ALA A 31 8.60 -9.77 15.87
C ALA A 31 8.90 -9.96 14.38
N GLN A 32 9.99 -10.65 14.04
CA GLN A 32 10.37 -10.94 12.67
C GLN A 32 9.30 -11.75 11.92
N SER A 33 8.72 -12.77 12.56
CA SER A 33 7.65 -13.57 11.96
C SER A 33 6.40 -12.73 11.64
N ILE A 34 6.05 -11.76 12.51
CA ILE A 34 4.95 -10.83 12.28
C ILE A 34 5.27 -9.92 11.08
N CYS A 35 6.48 -9.35 11.03
CA CYS A 35 6.92 -8.50 9.92
C CYS A 35 6.83 -9.25 8.59
N VAL A 36 7.34 -10.49 8.51
CA VAL A 36 7.35 -11.30 7.28
C VAL A 36 5.92 -11.64 6.85
N ALA A 37 5.09 -12.11 7.77
CA ALA A 37 3.69 -12.47 7.46
C ALA A 37 2.86 -11.25 7.00
N GLN A 38 3.11 -10.07 7.57
CA GLN A 38 2.43 -8.85 7.15
C GLN A 38 2.97 -8.30 5.83
N ALA A 39 4.27 -8.40 5.59
CA ALA A 39 4.86 -8.02 4.30
C ALA A 39 4.31 -8.88 3.15
N SER A 40 4.21 -10.20 3.32
CA SER A 40 3.65 -11.10 2.31
C SER A 40 2.17 -10.80 2.05
N ARG A 41 1.40 -10.50 3.10
CA ARG A 41 0.00 -10.12 2.98
C ARG A 41 -0.17 -8.79 2.27
N LEU A 42 0.57 -7.76 2.66
CA LEU A 42 0.55 -6.45 2.00
C LEU A 42 0.95 -6.57 0.52
N GLN A 43 1.96 -7.38 0.21
CA GLN A 43 2.38 -7.63 -1.16
C GLN A 43 1.26 -8.30 -1.97
N SER A 44 0.55 -9.27 -1.38
CA SER A 44 -0.57 -9.94 -2.06
C SER A 44 -1.73 -8.99 -2.37
N GLU A 45 -2.06 -8.07 -1.45
CA GLU A 45 -3.14 -7.09 -1.64
C GLU A 45 -2.72 -5.98 -2.63
N LEU A 46 -1.49 -5.48 -2.55
CA LEU A 46 -0.98 -4.47 -3.48
C LEU A 46 -0.79 -5.00 -4.89
N LYS A 47 -0.51 -6.31 -5.05
CA LYS A 47 -0.41 -6.95 -6.37
C LYS A 47 -1.71 -6.79 -7.17
N GLU A 48 -2.86 -6.89 -6.51
CA GLU A 48 -4.14 -6.72 -7.20
C GLU A 48 -4.34 -5.29 -7.69
N SER A 49 -4.06 -4.29 -6.85
CA SER A 49 -4.10 -2.88 -7.23
C SER A 49 -3.14 -2.56 -8.39
N LEU A 50 -1.93 -3.14 -8.37
CA LEU A 50 -0.97 -3.02 -9.46
C LEU A 50 -1.51 -3.64 -10.77
N ILE A 51 -2.09 -4.84 -10.71
CA ILE A 51 -2.69 -5.49 -11.89
C ILE A 51 -3.82 -4.61 -12.45
N ARG A 52 -4.68 -4.04 -11.58
CA ARG A 52 -5.75 -3.13 -12.00
C ARG A 52 -5.18 -1.90 -12.70
N LEU A 53 -4.12 -1.27 -12.17
CA LEU A 53 -3.45 -0.14 -12.80
C LEU A 53 -2.81 -0.51 -14.15
N LEU A 54 -2.15 -1.65 -14.24
CA LEU A 54 -1.52 -2.12 -15.49
C LEU A 54 -2.57 -2.36 -16.58
N ARG A 55 -3.74 -2.91 -16.23
CA ARG A 55 -4.86 -3.09 -17.17
C ARG A 55 -5.40 -1.76 -17.71
N LEU A 56 -5.21 -0.65 -17.02
CA LEU A 56 -5.61 0.67 -17.51
C LEU A 56 -4.62 1.26 -18.54
N ASN A 57 -3.39 0.75 -18.62
CA ASN A 57 -2.34 1.30 -19.50
C ASN A 57 -2.71 1.31 -21.00
N PRO A 58 -3.26 0.22 -21.59
CA PRO A 58 -3.69 0.23 -22.99
C PRO A 58 -4.72 1.33 -23.28
N ARG A 59 -5.65 1.57 -22.35
CA ARG A 59 -6.65 2.63 -22.48
C ARG A 59 -6.03 4.02 -22.43
N ALA A 60 -5.00 4.22 -21.61
CA ALA A 60 -4.23 5.46 -21.58
C ALA A 60 -3.56 5.73 -22.94
N ALA A 61 -2.99 4.71 -23.56
CA ALA A 61 -2.37 4.82 -24.88
C ALA A 61 -3.39 5.19 -25.97
N VAL A 62 -4.58 4.58 -25.95
CA VAL A 62 -5.67 4.93 -26.88
C VAL A 62 -6.09 6.40 -26.71
N LEU A 63 -6.29 6.87 -25.47
CA LEU A 63 -6.66 8.26 -25.20
C LEU A 63 -5.59 9.27 -25.64
N ARG A 64 -4.30 8.90 -25.62
CA ARG A 64 -3.22 9.74 -26.18
C ARG A 64 -3.29 9.83 -27.69
N ARG A 65 -3.52 8.71 -28.37
CA ARG A 65 -3.68 8.69 -29.83
C ARG A 65 -4.89 9.50 -30.25
N GLN A 66 -6.01 9.36 -29.56
CA GLN A 66 -7.22 10.16 -29.78
C GLN A 66 -6.96 11.65 -29.59
N ARG A 67 -6.20 12.02 -28.56
CA ARG A 67 -5.82 13.42 -28.32
C ARG A 67 -4.98 13.99 -29.47
N ALA A 68 -3.94 13.26 -29.89
CA ALA A 68 -3.11 13.68 -31.01
C ALA A 68 -3.90 13.75 -32.33
N ALA A 69 -4.91 12.90 -32.54
CA ALA A 69 -5.81 12.98 -33.68
C ALA A 69 -6.73 14.21 -33.60
N ALA A 70 -7.33 14.47 -32.43
CA ALA A 70 -8.18 15.65 -32.22
C ALA A 70 -7.40 16.96 -32.39
N ASP A 71 -6.16 17.02 -31.91
CA ASP A 71 -5.28 18.18 -32.07
C ASP A 71 -4.92 18.42 -33.54
N ARG A 72 -4.66 17.35 -34.32
CA ARG A 72 -4.46 17.45 -35.78
C ARG A 72 -5.71 17.94 -36.50
N SER A 73 -6.88 17.40 -36.16
CA SER A 73 -8.17 17.81 -36.74
C SER A 73 -8.46 19.29 -36.48
N LEU A 74 -8.20 19.77 -35.25
CA LEU A 74 -8.34 21.19 -34.94
C LEU A 74 -7.39 22.06 -35.76
N ARG A 75 -6.13 21.65 -35.92
CA ARG A 75 -5.17 22.39 -36.77
C ARG A 75 -5.66 22.48 -38.22
N SER A 76 -6.12 21.38 -38.82
CA SER A 76 -6.67 21.40 -40.17
C SER A 76 -7.93 22.28 -40.29
N ALA A 77 -8.80 22.27 -39.27
CA ALA A 77 -9.99 23.12 -39.25
C ALA A 77 -9.65 24.61 -39.10
N LEU A 78 -8.59 24.95 -38.37
CA LEU A 78 -8.10 26.33 -38.28
C LEU A 78 -7.54 26.82 -39.61
N LEU A 79 -6.83 25.96 -40.35
CA LEU A 79 -6.28 26.30 -41.67
C LEU A 79 -7.38 26.50 -42.73
N SER A 80 -8.52 25.83 -42.62
CA SER A 80 -9.61 26.00 -43.57
C SER A 80 -10.41 27.30 -43.39
N GLY A 81 -10.27 27.97 -42.24
CA GLY A 81 -11.00 29.20 -41.92
C GLY A 81 -12.51 29.02 -41.73
N ASN A 82 -13.05 27.80 -41.83
CA ASN A 82 -14.48 27.55 -41.70
C ASN A 82 -14.90 27.51 -40.21
N PRO A 83 -15.77 28.43 -39.75
CA PRO A 83 -16.15 28.52 -38.34
C PRO A 83 -16.85 27.26 -37.82
N TYR A 84 -17.65 26.58 -38.64
CA TYR A 84 -18.33 25.34 -38.25
C TYR A 84 -17.34 24.18 -38.08
N ALA A 85 -16.33 24.08 -38.96
CA ALA A 85 -15.27 23.07 -38.83
C ALA A 85 -14.44 23.30 -37.56
N ILE A 86 -14.16 24.56 -37.22
CA ILE A 86 -13.43 24.91 -35.99
C ILE A 86 -14.24 24.55 -34.75
N ALA A 87 -15.53 24.90 -34.72
CA ALA A 87 -16.42 24.60 -33.60
C ALA A 87 -16.54 23.09 -33.35
N THR A 88 -16.74 22.31 -34.41
CA THR A 88 -16.82 20.84 -34.32
C THR A 88 -15.50 20.22 -33.85
N ALA A 89 -14.35 20.66 -34.39
CA ALA A 89 -13.05 20.15 -33.94
C ALA A 89 -12.75 20.50 -32.47
N LYS A 90 -13.12 21.71 -32.01
CA LYS A 90 -13.03 22.10 -30.59
C LYS A 90 -13.89 21.23 -29.68
N ALA A 91 -15.12 20.91 -30.11
CA ALA A 91 -16.02 20.03 -29.35
C ALA A 91 -15.46 18.61 -29.22
N VAL A 92 -14.89 18.06 -30.30
CA VAL A 92 -14.21 16.75 -30.25
C VAL A 92 -12.99 16.82 -29.32
N GLN A 93 -12.19 17.88 -29.42
CA GLN A 93 -11.01 18.07 -28.58
C GLN A 93 -11.39 18.13 -27.09
N SER A 94 -12.43 18.88 -26.73
CA SER A 94 -12.89 19.00 -25.33
C SER A 94 -13.45 17.69 -24.80
N ALA A 95 -14.19 16.93 -25.60
CA ALA A 95 -14.67 15.60 -25.24
C ALA A 95 -13.51 14.64 -24.92
N VAL A 96 -12.44 14.66 -25.70
CA VAL A 96 -11.24 13.84 -25.43
C VAL A 96 -10.53 14.29 -24.13
N ILE A 97 -10.45 15.59 -23.85
CA ILE A 97 -9.89 16.10 -22.58
C ILE A 97 -10.72 15.57 -21.40
N LEU A 98 -12.04 15.65 -21.48
CA LEU A 98 -12.94 15.15 -20.43
C LEU A 98 -12.77 13.64 -20.22
N ALA A 99 -12.60 12.88 -21.29
CA ALA A 99 -12.30 11.45 -21.19
C ALA A 99 -10.94 11.19 -20.51
N GLN A 100 -9.92 12.01 -20.78
CA GLN A 100 -8.62 11.92 -20.13
C GLN A 100 -8.68 12.28 -18.64
N THR A 101 -9.41 13.32 -18.26
CA THR A 101 -9.52 13.76 -16.85
C THR A 101 -10.27 12.74 -16.01
N THR A 102 -11.39 12.20 -16.52
CA THR A 102 -12.16 11.13 -15.85
C THR A 102 -11.34 9.84 -15.70
N PHE A 103 -10.56 9.49 -16.74
CA PHE A 103 -9.62 8.37 -16.66
C PHE A 103 -8.53 8.60 -15.60
N ARG A 104 -7.94 9.81 -15.54
CA ARG A 104 -6.95 10.16 -14.50
C ARG A 104 -7.54 10.09 -13.09
N ALA A 105 -8.77 10.57 -12.91
CA ALA A 105 -9.48 10.46 -11.62
C ALA A 105 -9.65 8.99 -11.19
N SER A 106 -9.93 8.09 -12.15
CA SER A 106 -10.04 6.65 -11.90
C SER A 106 -8.70 6.04 -11.47
N GLN A 107 -7.58 6.44 -12.10
CA GLN A 107 -6.25 5.99 -11.70
C GLN A 107 -5.89 6.48 -10.29
N LEU A 108 -6.16 7.76 -9.98
CA LEU A 108 -5.92 8.33 -8.66
C LEU A 108 -6.74 7.65 -7.56
N LYS A 109 -7.97 7.23 -7.86
CA LYS A 109 -8.80 6.46 -6.93
C LYS A 109 -8.12 5.15 -6.52
N ILE A 110 -7.61 4.39 -7.49
CA ILE A 110 -6.93 3.10 -7.22
C ILE A 110 -5.65 3.31 -6.41
N LEU A 111 -4.88 4.34 -6.73
CA LEU A 111 -3.67 4.69 -5.96
C LEU A 111 -4.03 5.05 -4.51
N LYS A 112 -5.06 5.87 -4.31
CA LYS A 112 -5.53 6.25 -2.98
C LYS A 112 -6.02 5.04 -2.18
N GLU A 113 -6.72 4.09 -2.81
CA GLU A 113 -7.11 2.82 -2.20
C GLU A 113 -5.88 2.01 -1.75
N ALA A 114 -4.86 1.91 -2.61
CA ALA A 114 -3.60 1.23 -2.27
C ALA A 114 -2.88 1.88 -1.08
N ASP A 115 -2.87 3.22 -0.98
CA ASP A 115 -2.27 3.94 0.13
C ASP A 115 -3.04 3.78 1.44
N LEU A 116 -4.38 3.75 1.37
CA LEU A 116 -5.21 3.42 2.53
C LEU A 116 -4.93 2.00 3.04
N THR A 117 -4.75 1.04 2.14
CA THR A 117 -4.33 -0.31 2.51
C THR A 117 -2.96 -0.29 3.21
N ARG A 118 -1.94 0.35 2.61
CA ARG A 118 -0.60 0.48 3.23
C ARG A 118 -0.65 1.08 4.63
N THR A 119 -1.38 2.18 4.81
CA THR A 119 -1.48 2.85 6.12
C THR A 119 -2.20 1.99 7.15
N ARG A 120 -3.26 1.27 6.76
CA ARG A 120 -3.95 0.30 7.62
C ARG A 120 -3.00 -0.81 8.07
N PHE A 121 -2.26 -1.42 7.15
CA PHE A 121 -1.29 -2.48 7.46
C PHE A 121 -0.17 -1.99 8.37
N ARG A 122 0.38 -0.79 8.13
CA ARG A 122 1.39 -0.19 8.99
C ARG A 122 0.88 -0.03 10.42
N ARG A 123 -0.34 0.49 10.60
CA ARG A 123 -0.97 0.63 11.93
C ARG A 123 -1.19 -0.71 12.61
N GLU A 124 -1.65 -1.72 11.86
CA GLU A 124 -1.83 -3.08 12.39
C GLU A 124 -0.49 -3.73 12.78
N THR A 125 0.56 -3.50 12.01
CA THR A 125 1.92 -3.98 12.30
C THR A 125 2.44 -3.38 13.60
N VAL A 126 2.38 -2.05 13.73
CA VAL A 126 2.82 -1.34 14.93
C VAL A 126 2.02 -1.79 16.16
N SER A 127 0.70 -1.99 16.03
CA SER A 127 -0.12 -2.42 17.16
C SER A 127 0.18 -3.86 17.59
N ARG A 128 0.44 -4.77 16.64
CA ARG A 128 0.86 -6.15 16.94
C ARG A 128 2.24 -6.21 17.60
N LEU A 129 3.21 -5.47 17.10
CA LEU A 129 4.56 -5.40 17.69
C LEU A 129 4.52 -4.88 19.13
N ARG A 130 3.76 -3.81 19.39
CA ARG A 130 3.57 -3.29 20.76
C ARG A 130 2.96 -4.31 21.72
N ARG A 131 2.07 -5.19 21.25
CA ARG A 131 1.52 -6.28 22.08
C ARG A 131 2.56 -7.34 22.42
N VAL A 132 3.47 -7.65 21.49
CA VAL A 132 4.59 -8.58 21.75
C VAL A 132 5.60 -7.98 22.74
N GLU A 133 5.82 -6.66 22.68
CA GLU A 133 6.69 -5.95 23.62
C GLU A 133 6.09 -5.84 25.02
N ALA A 134 4.80 -5.48 25.11
CA ALA A 134 4.09 -5.26 26.36
C ALA A 134 3.58 -6.55 27.02
N GLY A 135 3.49 -7.66 26.28
CA GLY A 135 3.08 -8.95 26.82
C GLY A 135 4.08 -9.45 27.88
N PRO A 136 3.61 -9.86 29.07
CA PRO A 136 4.48 -10.54 30.03
C PRO A 136 5.06 -11.79 29.35
N LEU A 137 6.32 -12.11 29.63
CA LEU A 137 7.02 -13.33 29.18
C LEU A 137 6.37 -14.65 29.69
N SER A 138 5.17 -14.55 30.24
CA SER A 138 4.52 -15.53 31.09
C SER A 138 3.14 -15.84 30.54
N THR A 139 3.09 -16.58 29.45
CA THR A 139 1.98 -17.51 29.19
C THR A 139 2.47 -18.54 28.18
N PRO A 140 2.73 -19.79 28.60
CA PRO A 140 2.90 -20.90 27.69
C PRO A 140 1.52 -21.27 27.13
N HIS A 141 0.91 -20.39 26.32
CA HIS A 141 -0.19 -20.82 25.48
C HIS A 141 0.41 -21.59 24.31
N LEU A 142 0.51 -22.90 24.54
CA LEU A 142 0.15 -23.98 23.63
C LEU A 142 0.57 -23.77 22.17
N LEU A 143 1.62 -24.51 21.80
CA LEU A 143 1.70 -25.29 20.56
C LEU A 143 0.40 -25.25 19.74
N HIS A 144 0.32 -24.35 18.77
CA HIS A 144 -0.50 -24.60 17.60
C HIS A 144 0.26 -25.64 16.75
N PRO A 145 -0.32 -26.82 16.47
CA PRO A 145 0.33 -27.79 15.61
C PRO A 145 0.31 -27.23 14.18
N LEU A 146 1.47 -26.78 13.70
CA LEU A 146 1.69 -26.37 12.32
C LEU A 146 2.06 -27.52 11.38
N PHE A 147 1.84 -28.78 11.80
CA PHE A 147 2.08 -29.94 10.94
C PHE A 147 0.89 -30.89 11.00
N GLY A 148 0.07 -30.91 9.93
CA GLY A 148 -0.95 -31.92 9.74
C GLY A 148 -2.22 -31.47 9.01
N ARG A 149 -2.13 -31.09 7.72
CA ARG A 149 -3.25 -31.31 6.79
C ARG A 149 -2.77 -31.41 5.34
N ALA A 150 -2.09 -32.51 5.04
CA ALA A 150 -2.23 -33.14 3.74
C ALA A 150 -3.68 -33.65 3.59
N GLY A 151 -4.26 -33.52 2.40
CA GLY A 151 -5.45 -34.26 1.98
C GLY A 151 -6.80 -33.62 2.32
N ARG A 152 -7.35 -32.87 1.37
CA ARG A 152 -8.72 -33.10 0.87
C ARG A 152 -8.94 -32.36 -0.44
N ALA A 153 -8.82 -33.14 -1.52
CA ALA A 153 -9.50 -32.87 -2.77
C ALA A 153 -11.01 -32.84 -2.53
N ARG A 154 -11.68 -31.83 -3.09
CA ARG A 154 -13.10 -31.81 -3.50
C ARG A 154 -13.23 -30.57 -4.40
N ALA A 155 -13.21 -30.77 -5.71
CA ALA A 155 -14.36 -31.05 -6.55
C ALA A 155 -14.91 -29.74 -7.14
N LEU A 156 -14.77 -29.66 -8.46
CA LEU A 156 -15.31 -28.65 -9.34
C LEU A 156 -16.82 -28.50 -9.16
N THR A 157 -17.31 -27.26 -9.13
CA THR A 157 -18.60 -26.92 -9.75
C THR A 157 -18.47 -25.57 -10.44
N LEU A 158 -18.43 -25.65 -11.77
CA LEU A 158 -18.78 -24.57 -12.68
C LEU A 158 -20.25 -24.21 -12.46
N SER A 159 -20.52 -22.97 -12.10
CA SER A 159 -21.84 -22.35 -12.24
C SER A 159 -21.63 -20.96 -12.80
N GLY A 160 -21.78 -20.83 -14.11
CA GLY A 160 -21.88 -19.53 -14.77
C GLY A 160 -23.17 -18.84 -14.37
N LEU A 161 -23.12 -17.52 -14.23
CA LEU A 161 -24.28 -16.66 -14.41
C LEU A 161 -23.83 -15.36 -15.06
N ARG A 162 -24.16 -15.30 -16.35
CA ARG A 162 -24.43 -14.10 -17.15
C ARG A 162 -25.23 -13.08 -16.33
N SER A 163 -24.77 -11.85 -16.26
CA SER A 163 -25.67 -10.69 -16.30
C SER A 163 -24.96 -9.50 -16.95
N SER A 164 -25.53 -9.08 -18.09
CA SER A 164 -25.22 -7.83 -18.75
C SER A 164 -25.70 -6.67 -17.89
N ILE A 165 -24.88 -5.66 -17.68
CA ILE A 165 -25.40 -4.36 -17.24
C ILE A 165 -24.93 -3.29 -18.22
N ARG A 166 -25.96 -2.64 -18.75
CA ARG A 166 -25.96 -1.66 -19.82
C ARG A 166 -25.21 -0.39 -19.43
N VAL A 167 -24.63 0.21 -20.46
CA VAL A 167 -24.19 1.60 -20.48
C VAL A 167 -25.43 2.50 -20.36
N HIS A 168 -25.49 3.31 -19.30
CA HIS A 168 -26.31 4.52 -19.30
C HIS A 168 -25.41 5.71 -19.02
N ALA A 169 -25.37 6.61 -20.00
CA ALA A 169 -24.88 7.97 -19.89
C ALA A 169 -25.85 8.83 -19.06
N SER A 170 -25.40 10.04 -18.72
CA SER A 170 -26.13 11.16 -18.08
C SER A 170 -26.18 11.15 -16.55
N ALA A 171 -25.37 12.02 -15.93
CA ALA A 171 -25.87 13.22 -15.25
C ALA A 171 -24.69 14.07 -14.74
N ALA A 172 -24.72 15.37 -15.06
CA ALA A 172 -23.77 16.37 -14.58
C ALA A 172 -23.91 16.52 -13.06
N ALA A 173 -22.88 16.11 -12.31
CA ALA A 173 -22.79 16.36 -10.88
C ALA A 173 -22.18 17.75 -10.63
N LYS A 174 -22.99 18.67 -10.10
CA LYS A 174 -22.57 19.95 -9.54
C LYS A 174 -21.58 19.69 -8.39
N ILE A 175 -20.41 20.30 -8.47
CA ILE A 175 -19.38 20.28 -7.41
C ILE A 175 -19.74 21.36 -6.39
N PRO A 176 -20.05 21.05 -5.12
CA PRO A 176 -20.15 22.05 -4.08
C PRO A 176 -18.73 22.52 -3.68
N LEU A 177 -18.46 23.80 -3.93
CA LEU A 177 -17.36 24.56 -3.35
C LEU A 177 -17.72 24.95 -1.91
N LEU A 178 -17.17 24.23 -0.95
CA LEU A 178 -17.13 24.54 0.49
C LEU A 178 -15.85 23.84 1.01
N GLY A 179 -14.95 24.43 1.78
CA GLY A 179 -14.96 25.67 2.53
C GLY A 179 -13.88 25.51 3.63
N GLN A 180 -13.30 26.63 4.03
CA GLN A 180 -12.67 26.85 5.34
C GLN A 180 -11.46 25.98 5.72
N SER A 181 -10.29 26.54 5.41
CA SER A 181 -9.05 26.32 6.16
C SER A 181 -9.22 26.75 7.63
N ARG A 182 -9.08 25.81 8.56
CA ARG A 182 -8.80 26.11 9.98
C ARG A 182 -7.29 25.99 10.24
N PRO A 183 -6.67 26.91 11.01
CA PRO A 183 -5.26 26.81 11.36
C PRO A 183 -5.01 25.68 12.36
N ALA A 184 -3.92 24.94 12.13
CA ALA A 184 -3.47 23.85 12.98
C ALA A 184 -3.01 24.38 14.35
N ARG A 185 -3.65 23.90 15.42
CA ARG A 185 -3.19 24.05 16.81
C ARG A 185 -1.84 23.33 16.95
N ARG A 186 -0.77 24.09 17.19
CA ARG A 186 0.52 23.58 17.66
C ARG A 186 0.36 23.04 19.08
N LEU A 187 0.44 21.72 19.24
CA LEU A 187 0.74 21.08 20.52
C LEU A 187 2.22 20.66 20.48
N THR A 188 3.08 21.51 21.05
CA THR A 188 4.48 21.18 21.32
C THR A 188 4.54 20.24 22.53
N ARG A 189 4.40 18.94 22.27
CA ARG A 189 4.66 17.91 23.29
C ARG A 189 6.17 17.75 23.41
N ARG A 190 6.74 18.24 24.51
CA ARG A 190 8.13 17.99 24.91
C ARG A 190 8.37 16.48 24.99
N LEU A 191 9.34 15.99 24.22
CA LEU A 191 9.88 14.65 24.30
C LEU A 191 10.99 14.64 25.36
N PRO A 192 10.99 13.73 26.34
CA PRO A 192 12.15 13.54 27.21
C PRO A 192 13.29 12.91 26.41
N ALA A 193 14.49 13.45 26.62
CA ALA A 193 15.74 12.99 26.06
C ALA A 193 16.16 11.63 26.65
N GLY A 194 16.78 10.79 25.82
CA GLY A 194 17.83 9.88 26.27
C GLY A 194 17.40 8.54 26.86
N VAL A 195 16.80 7.66 26.05
CA VAL A 195 17.04 6.21 26.17
C VAL A 195 17.29 5.71 24.75
N PRO A 196 18.38 4.98 24.45
CA PRO A 196 18.52 4.29 23.18
C PRO A 196 17.42 3.23 23.10
N ARG A 197 16.27 3.60 22.52
CA ARG A 197 15.31 2.64 22.02
C ARG A 197 16.02 1.91 20.91
N GLN A 198 16.54 0.72 21.22
CA GLN A 198 16.86 -0.28 20.23
C GLN A 198 15.57 -0.51 19.47
N SER A 199 15.41 0.18 18.32
CA SER A 199 14.16 0.16 17.59
C SER A 199 13.96 -1.26 17.10
N THR A 200 12.96 -1.92 17.67
CA THR A 200 12.29 -3.11 17.14
C THR A 200 11.52 -2.80 15.85
N GLU A 201 11.91 -1.73 15.15
CA GLU A 201 11.42 -1.41 13.83
C GLU A 201 11.87 -2.54 12.92
N CYS A 202 10.90 -3.17 12.24
CA CYS A 202 11.16 -4.18 11.23
C CYS A 202 12.16 -3.61 10.21
N SER A 203 13.45 -3.86 10.38
CA SER A 203 14.52 -3.41 9.49
C SER A 203 14.58 -4.25 8.22
N VAL A 204 13.42 -4.66 7.70
CA VAL A 204 13.29 -4.87 6.26
C VAL A 204 13.08 -3.46 5.72
N SER A 205 14.17 -2.75 5.42
CA SER A 205 14.16 -1.38 4.88
C SER A 205 13.48 -1.36 3.51
N LEU A 206 12.14 -1.42 3.52
CA LEU A 206 11.32 -1.05 2.38
C LEU A 206 11.52 0.42 2.06
N GLU A 207 11.88 1.28 3.02
CA GLU A 207 12.11 2.72 2.81
C GLU A 207 13.26 3.02 1.82
N GLU A 208 14.36 2.26 1.85
CA GLU A 208 15.47 2.43 0.88
C GLU A 208 15.06 1.98 -0.54
N LYS A 209 14.10 1.04 -0.63
CA LYS A 209 13.47 0.68 -1.90
C LYS A 209 12.36 1.68 -2.28
N GLU A 210 11.56 2.17 -1.36
CA GLU A 210 10.43 3.09 -1.60
C GLU A 210 10.91 4.39 -2.24
N GLY A 211 12.03 4.96 -1.77
CA GLY A 211 12.66 6.11 -2.44
C GLY A 211 13.06 5.79 -3.89
N LYS A 212 13.57 4.58 -4.17
CA LYS A 212 13.90 4.12 -5.54
C LYS A 212 12.65 3.83 -6.38
N TRP A 213 11.56 3.35 -5.79
CA TRP A 213 10.30 3.08 -6.49
C TRP A 213 9.56 4.37 -6.83
N ASP A 214 9.47 5.33 -5.90
CA ASP A 214 8.87 6.64 -6.15
C ASP A 214 9.64 7.41 -7.21
N LEU A 215 10.98 7.37 -7.20
CA LEU A 215 11.81 7.94 -8.27
C LEU A 215 11.57 7.26 -9.62
N ARG A 216 11.36 5.94 -9.66
CA ARG A 216 11.08 5.21 -10.93
C ARG A 216 9.67 5.45 -11.44
N VAL A 217 8.67 5.54 -10.57
CA VAL A 217 7.30 5.88 -10.95
C VAL A 217 7.21 7.34 -11.40
N LEU A 218 7.93 8.25 -10.73
CA LEU A 218 8.04 9.64 -11.14
C LEU A 218 8.81 9.78 -12.46
N ALA A 219 9.93 9.09 -12.65
CA ALA A 219 10.69 9.08 -13.90
C ALA A 219 9.90 8.44 -15.07
N ALA A 220 9.16 7.36 -14.80
CA ALA A 220 8.22 6.77 -15.75
C ALA A 220 6.97 7.64 -15.98
N SER A 221 6.73 8.67 -15.18
CA SER A 221 5.69 9.68 -15.45
C SER A 221 6.25 10.96 -16.07
N ALA A 222 7.54 11.24 -15.88
CA ALA A 222 8.25 12.41 -16.40
C ALA A 222 8.74 12.18 -17.84
N SER A 223 9.13 10.95 -18.20
CA SER A 223 9.41 10.53 -19.58
C SER A 223 8.16 10.50 -20.49
N TRP A 224 7.00 10.90 -19.96
CA TRP A 224 5.69 10.86 -20.62
C TRP A 224 5.18 12.28 -20.97
N ARG A 225 6.05 13.29 -20.86
CA ARG A 225 5.92 14.61 -21.50
C ARG A 225 6.81 14.65 -22.73
#